data_AF-A0A914V355-F1
#
_entry.id   AF-A0A914V355-F1
#
_cell.length_a   1.000
_cell.length_b   1.000
_cell.length_c   1.000
_cell.angle_alpha   90.00
_cell.angle_beta   90.00
_cell.angle_gamma   90.00
#
_symmetry.space_group_name_H-M   'P 1'
#
loop_
_entity.id
_entity.type
_entity.pdbx_description
1 polymer ?
#
loop_
_entity_poly.entity_id
_entity_poly.type
_entity_poly.pdbx_seq_one_letter_code
_entity_poly.pdbx_strand_id
1 'polypeptide(L)'
;GLIFVKEPYFNEPGFEKYQGTDKGNEYSKKYNLQIEHATLTYAIRDQLRSGPEHFRKVIQRHFWLKRHQVIEQARNWLAEMKKDLAEAEKNPKRKESASFDAICNPYAQERVIQQLIEDLTNMPCPCEYC
;
A
#
# COMPACT_ATOMS: atom_id res chain seq x y z
N GLY A 1 -6.29 10.20 15.69
CA GLY A 1 -5.99 10.99 14.47
C GLY A 1 -7.12 10.83 13.51
N LEU A 2 -7.46 11.86 12.73
CA LEU A 2 -8.65 11.87 11.86
C LEU A 2 -8.36 11.42 10.41
N ILE A 3 -7.10 11.46 9.97
CA ILE A 3 -6.74 11.27 8.56
C ILE A 3 -6.10 9.89 8.32
N PHE A 4 -5.03 9.54 9.05
CA PHE A 4 -4.41 8.22 8.95
C PHE A 4 -5.07 7.23 9.92
N VAL A 5 -6.17 6.63 9.48
CA VAL A 5 -6.96 5.63 10.21
C VAL A 5 -7.00 4.30 9.45
N LYS A 6 -7.45 3.22 10.08
CA LYS A 6 -7.49 1.87 9.47
C LYS A 6 -8.50 1.75 8.32
N GLU A 7 -9.56 2.53 8.36
CA GLU A 7 -10.66 2.48 7.39
C GLU A 7 -10.97 3.90 6.88
N PRO A 8 -10.05 4.52 6.11
CA PRO A 8 -10.18 5.89 5.62
C PRO A 8 -11.39 6.08 4.70
N TYR A 9 -11.92 5.01 4.10
CA TYR A 9 -13.16 5.04 3.34
C TYR A 9 -14.34 5.68 4.10
N PHE A 10 -14.44 5.47 5.41
CA PHE A 10 -15.52 6.03 6.22
C PHE A 10 -15.31 7.49 6.64
N ASN A 11 -14.18 8.10 6.28
CA ASN A 11 -13.98 9.54 6.46
C ASN A 11 -14.70 10.37 5.39
N GLU A 12 -15.20 9.73 4.32
CA GLU A 12 -15.96 10.40 3.27
C GLU A 12 -17.38 10.73 3.77
N PRO A 13 -17.86 11.98 3.58
CA PRO A 13 -19.17 12.38 4.06
C PRO A 13 -20.31 11.48 3.58
N GLY A 14 -21.04 10.88 4.50
CA GLY A 14 -22.21 10.05 4.22
C GLY A 14 -21.92 8.58 3.99
N PHE A 15 -20.67 8.13 4.15
CA PHE A 15 -20.30 6.71 4.12
C PHE A 15 -20.28 6.04 5.49
N GLU A 16 -20.32 6.81 6.59
CA GLU A 16 -20.34 6.31 7.97
C GLU A 16 -21.53 5.35 8.20
N LYS A 17 -22.66 5.61 7.53
CA LYS A 17 -23.87 4.76 7.59
C LYS A 17 -23.67 3.33 7.07
N TYR A 18 -22.62 3.08 6.29
CA TYR A 18 -22.29 1.76 5.77
C TYR A 18 -21.31 1.00 6.67
N GLN A 19 -20.77 1.65 7.70
CA GLN A 19 -19.83 1.02 8.63
C GLN A 19 -20.49 -0.14 9.37
N GLY A 20 -19.79 -1.28 9.44
CA GLY A 20 -20.31 -2.51 10.03
C GLY A 20 -21.23 -3.33 9.12
N THR A 21 -21.53 -2.87 7.90
CA THR A 21 -22.26 -3.68 6.90
C THR A 21 -21.29 -4.45 6.02
N ASP A 22 -21.69 -5.64 5.54
CA ASP A 22 -20.86 -6.45 4.63
C ASP A 22 -20.44 -5.67 3.37
N LYS A 23 -21.36 -4.86 2.81
CA LYS A 23 -21.07 -4.01 1.65
C LYS A 23 -20.06 -2.92 1.99
N GLY A 24 -20.24 -2.22 3.10
CA GLY A 24 -19.30 -1.19 3.56
C GLY A 24 -17.91 -1.75 3.82
N ASN A 25 -17.82 -2.94 4.41
CA ASN A 25 -16.56 -3.64 4.64
C ASN A 25 -15.87 -4.01 3.31
N GLU A 26 -16.63 -4.46 2.30
CA GLU A 26 -16.08 -4.74 0.97
C GLU A 26 -15.54 -3.47 0.29
N TYR A 27 -16.26 -2.35 0.35
CA TYR A 27 -15.80 -1.08 -0.20
C TYR A 27 -14.57 -0.55 0.54
N SER A 28 -14.58 -0.59 1.87
CA SER A 28 -13.45 -0.21 2.72
C SER A 28 -12.20 -1.03 2.40
N LYS A 29 -12.33 -2.35 2.22
CA LYS A 29 -11.22 -3.23 1.79
C LYS A 29 -10.65 -2.82 0.43
N LYS A 30 -11.51 -2.59 -0.57
CA LYS A 30 -11.08 -2.17 -1.92
C LYS A 30 -10.36 -0.83 -1.90
N TYR A 31 -10.87 0.12 -1.12
CA TYR A 31 -10.24 1.42 -0.90
C TYR A 31 -8.86 1.26 -0.26
N ASN A 32 -8.75 0.41 0.78
CA ASN A 32 -7.46 0.15 1.44
C ASN A 32 -6.43 -0.41 0.48
N LEU A 33 -6.76 -1.38 -0.38
CA LEU A 33 -5.80 -1.93 -1.35
C LEU A 33 -5.16 -0.84 -2.23
N GLN A 34 -5.92 0.19 -2.61
CA GLN A 34 -5.40 1.33 -3.38
C GLN A 34 -4.46 2.19 -2.53
N ILE A 35 -4.85 2.52 -1.30
CA ILE A 35 -4.05 3.32 -0.37
C ILE A 35 -2.75 2.60 0.00
N GLU A 36 -2.80 1.29 0.23
CA GLU A 36 -1.64 0.44 0.52
C GLU A 36 -0.65 0.46 -0.64
N HIS A 37 -1.14 0.26 -1.87
CA HIS A 37 -0.31 0.35 -3.07
C HIS A 37 0.31 1.75 -3.25
N ALA A 38 -0.50 2.81 -3.08
CA ALA A 38 -0.02 4.19 -3.16
C ALA A 38 1.02 4.51 -2.08
N THR A 39 0.87 3.93 -0.88
CA THR A 39 1.81 4.09 0.23
C THR A 39 3.15 3.44 -0.10
N LEU A 40 3.16 2.19 -0.57
CA LEU A 40 4.40 1.51 -0.99
C LEU A 40 5.09 2.27 -2.13
N THR A 41 4.31 2.76 -3.09
CA THR A 41 4.83 3.43 -4.29
C THR A 41 5.35 4.83 -3.99
N TYR A 42 4.50 5.72 -3.49
CA TYR A 42 4.80 7.14 -3.40
C TYR A 42 5.40 7.53 -2.05
N ALA A 43 4.85 6.99 -0.96
CA ALA A 43 5.27 7.37 0.39
C ALA A 43 6.54 6.64 0.86
N ILE A 44 6.91 5.54 0.20
CA ILE A 44 8.10 4.75 0.55
C ILE A 44 9.09 4.73 -0.61
N ARG A 45 8.78 4.06 -1.73
CA ARG A 45 9.74 3.88 -2.83
C ARG A 45 10.20 5.22 -3.41
N ASP A 46 9.28 6.12 -3.73
CA ASP A 46 9.66 7.41 -4.34
C ASP A 46 10.33 8.35 -3.33
N GLN A 47 9.97 8.27 -2.03
CA GLN A 47 10.72 8.98 -0.99
C GLN A 47 12.17 8.48 -0.88
N LEU A 48 12.39 7.17 -1.00
CA LEU A 48 13.73 6.58 -0.98
C LEU A 48 14.58 6.96 -2.20
N ARG A 49 13.96 7.03 -3.38
CA ARG A 49 14.66 7.29 -4.66
C ARG A 49 14.87 8.77 -4.93
N SER A 50 13.86 9.60 -4.67
CA SER A 50 13.80 11.00 -5.07
C SER A 50 13.07 11.88 -4.04
N GLY A 51 13.14 11.51 -2.76
CA GLY A 51 12.57 12.32 -1.68
C GLY A 51 13.25 13.69 -1.55
N PRO A 52 12.63 14.65 -0.84
CA PRO A 52 13.18 15.99 -0.68
C PRO A 52 14.56 15.99 -0.03
N GLU A 53 15.50 16.77 -0.57
CA GLU A 53 16.89 16.78 -0.13
C GLU A 53 17.05 17.09 1.37
N HIS A 54 16.27 18.04 1.88
CA HIS A 54 16.25 18.42 3.30
C HIS A 54 15.86 17.26 4.23
N PHE A 55 15.11 16.27 3.73
CA PHE A 55 14.70 15.09 4.49
C PHE A 55 15.47 13.82 4.15
N ARG A 56 16.43 13.87 3.21
CA ARG A 56 17.16 12.67 2.71
C ARG A 56 17.74 11.82 3.85
N LYS A 57 18.45 12.43 4.79
CA LYS A 57 19.06 11.72 5.93
C LYS A 57 17.98 11.08 6.85
N VAL A 58 16.87 11.78 7.05
CA VAL A 58 15.75 11.31 7.89
C VAL A 58 15.06 10.11 7.22
N ILE A 59 14.75 10.22 5.93
CA ILE A 59 14.12 9.18 5.12
C ILE A 59 14.98 7.91 5.11
N GLN A 60 16.27 8.04 4.76
CA GLN A 60 17.20 6.91 4.72
C GLN A 60 17.33 6.22 6.07
N ARG A 61 17.52 7.00 7.16
CA ARG A 61 17.64 6.44 8.50
C ARG A 61 16.35 5.76 8.97
N HIS A 62 15.20 6.38 8.73
CA HIS A 62 13.89 5.84 9.11
C HIS A 62 13.67 4.48 8.46
N PHE A 63 13.78 4.42 7.13
CA PHE A 63 13.50 3.19 6.40
C PHE A 63 14.59 2.14 6.62
N TRP A 64 15.85 2.51 6.83
CA TRP A 64 16.87 1.53 7.20
C TRP A 64 16.54 0.86 8.54
N LEU A 65 16.19 1.63 9.58
CA LEU A 65 15.81 1.10 10.90
C LEU A 65 14.55 0.24 10.84
N LYS A 66 13.61 0.58 9.96
CA LYS A 66 12.30 -0.07 9.84
C LYS A 66 12.21 -1.12 8.72
N ARG A 67 13.27 -1.32 7.93
CA ARG A 67 13.23 -2.12 6.68
C ARG A 67 12.61 -3.49 6.85
N HIS A 68 12.93 -4.21 7.93
CA HIS A 68 12.37 -5.55 8.17
C HIS A 68 10.85 -5.51 8.37
N GLN A 69 10.34 -4.54 9.14
CA GLN A 69 8.91 -4.35 9.35
C GLN A 69 8.21 -3.93 8.05
N VAL A 70 8.83 -3.04 7.27
CA VAL A 70 8.27 -2.58 5.98
C VAL A 70 8.26 -3.71 4.95
N ILE A 71 9.30 -4.54 4.88
CA ILE A 71 9.36 -5.71 4.00
C ILE A 71 8.26 -6.71 4.36
N GLU A 72 8.08 -7.01 5.65
CA GLU A 72 7.02 -7.91 6.11
C GLU A 72 5.64 -7.37 5.73
N GLN A 73 5.39 -6.08 5.99
CA GLN A 73 4.14 -5.42 5.60
C GLN A 73 3.90 -5.47 4.08
N ALA A 74 4.93 -5.21 3.28
CA ALA A 74 4.85 -5.24 1.83
C ALA A 74 4.54 -6.65 1.29
N ARG A 75 5.11 -7.69 1.91
CA ARG A 75 4.80 -9.10 1.57
C ARG A 75 3.36 -9.45 1.91
N ASN A 76 2.86 -9.00 3.06
CA ASN A 76 1.48 -9.23 3.48
C ASN A 76 0.49 -8.55 2.53
N TRP A 77 0.71 -7.28 2.19
CA TRP A 77 -0.13 -6.57 1.22
C TRP A 77 -0.07 -7.18 -0.18
N LEU A 78 1.10 -7.66 -0.63
CA LEU A 78 1.19 -8.40 -1.89
C LEU A 78 0.38 -9.69 -1.87
N ALA A 79 0.37 -10.43 -0.77
CA ALA A 79 -0.41 -11.65 -0.62
C ALA A 79 -1.92 -11.36 -0.64
N GLU A 80 -2.38 -10.34 0.08
CA GLU A 80 -3.78 -9.92 0.08
C GLU A 80 -4.25 -9.43 -1.29
N MET A 81 -3.42 -8.66 -2.01
CA MET A 81 -3.70 -8.25 -3.38
C MET A 81 -3.88 -9.47 -4.31
N LYS A 82 -2.97 -10.45 -4.25
CA LYS A 82 -3.08 -11.68 -5.05
C LYS A 82 -4.33 -12.49 -4.73
N LYS A 83 -4.69 -12.57 -3.46
CA LYS A 83 -5.91 -13.24 -3.00
C LYS A 83 -7.16 -12.54 -3.55
N ASP A 84 -7.20 -11.21 -3.49
CA ASP A 84 -8.33 -10.42 -4.01
C ASP A 84 -8.52 -10.61 -5.52
N LEU A 85 -7.43 -10.63 -6.28
CA LEU A 85 -7.44 -10.92 -7.72
C LEU A 85 -7.99 -12.33 -8.02
N ALA A 86 -7.52 -13.34 -7.29
CA ALA A 86 -7.99 -14.72 -7.46
C ALA A 86 -9.48 -14.89 -7.09
N GLU A 87 -9.97 -14.14 -6.10
CA GLU A 87 -11.39 -14.10 -5.74
C GLU A 87 -12.23 -13.40 -6.81
N ALA A 88 -11.72 -12.32 -7.42
CA ALA A 88 -12.38 -11.60 -8.50
C ALA A 88 -12.50 -12.43 -9.79
N GLU A 89 -11.49 -13.26 -10.10
CA GLU A 89 -11.54 -14.19 -11.24
C GLU A 89 -12.60 -15.28 -11.07
N LYS A 90 -12.81 -15.77 -9.84
CA LYS A 90 -13.81 -16.80 -9.52
C LYS A 90 -15.25 -16.28 -9.54
N ASN A 91 -15.47 -14.98 -9.40
CA ASN A 91 -16.80 -14.38 -9.35
C ASN A 91 -16.91 -13.17 -10.30
N PRO A 92 -17.20 -13.38 -11.60
CA PRO A 92 -17.22 -12.31 -12.59
C PRO A 92 -18.28 -11.22 -12.35
N LYS A 93 -19.32 -11.50 -11.54
CA LYS A 93 -20.32 -10.47 -11.15
C LYS A 93 -19.73 -9.38 -10.24
N ARG A 94 -18.66 -9.67 -9.50
CA ARG A 94 -17.92 -8.65 -8.72
C ARG A 94 -17.11 -7.70 -9.60
N LYS A 95 -16.75 -8.12 -10.82
CA LYS A 95 -15.91 -7.39 -11.77
C LYS A 95 -16.59 -6.14 -12.34
N GLU A 96 -17.92 -6.15 -12.48
CA GLU A 96 -18.70 -5.01 -12.98
C GLU A 96 -18.84 -3.86 -11.96
N SER A 97 -18.77 -4.17 -10.66
CA SER A 97 -18.81 -3.17 -9.58
C SER A 97 -17.46 -2.47 -9.32
N ALA A 98 -16.40 -2.86 -10.05
CA ALA A 98 -15.06 -2.31 -9.93
C ALA A 98 -14.86 -1.01 -10.73
N SER A 99 -15.95 -0.26 -10.99
CA SER A 99 -15.96 0.89 -11.88
C SER A 99 -15.51 2.22 -11.25
N PHE A 100 -14.83 2.20 -10.09
CA PHE A 100 -14.22 3.43 -9.57
C PHE A 100 -12.73 3.59 -9.90
N ASP A 101 -11.87 2.56 -9.99
CA ASP A 101 -10.47 2.80 -10.40
C ASP A 101 -9.77 1.58 -11.01
N ALA A 102 -9.69 1.55 -12.34
CA ALA A 102 -8.72 0.76 -13.09
C ALA A 102 -7.37 1.50 -13.19
N ILE A 103 -6.84 2.05 -12.08
CA ILE A 103 -5.68 2.95 -12.16
C ILE A 103 -4.33 2.22 -12.20
N CYS A 104 -4.25 0.93 -11.88
CA CYS A 104 -2.99 0.21 -12.02
C CYS A 104 -3.15 -1.24 -12.43
N ASN A 105 -2.35 -1.65 -13.42
CA ASN A 105 -2.21 -3.04 -13.82
C ASN A 105 -1.68 -3.85 -12.62
N PRO A 106 -2.37 -4.90 -12.14
CA PRO A 106 -1.95 -5.68 -10.97
C PRO A 106 -0.54 -6.27 -11.11
N TYR A 107 -0.13 -6.63 -12.34
CA TYR A 107 1.24 -7.08 -12.61
C TYR A 107 2.27 -5.97 -12.44
N ALA A 108 1.91 -4.72 -12.77
CA ALA A 108 2.77 -3.58 -12.53
C ALA A 108 2.90 -3.30 -11.03
N GLN A 109 1.80 -3.40 -10.26
CA GLN A 109 1.81 -3.27 -8.81
C GLN A 109 2.73 -4.33 -8.17
N GLU A 110 2.57 -5.60 -8.56
CA GLU A 110 3.43 -6.69 -8.07
C GLU A 110 4.92 -6.40 -8.31
N ARG A 111 5.29 -5.99 -9.53
CA ARG A 111 6.68 -5.66 -9.85
C ARG A 111 7.22 -4.51 -9.00
N VAL A 112 6.41 -3.48 -8.76
CA VAL A 112 6.79 -2.36 -7.90
C VAL A 112 7.05 -2.82 -6.47
N ILE A 113 6.18 -3.65 -5.91
CA ILE A 113 6.30 -4.15 -4.54
C ILE A 113 7.54 -5.06 -4.41
N GLN A 114 7.76 -5.95 -5.38
CA GLN A 114 8.94 -6.82 -5.42
C GLN A 114 10.23 -6.01 -5.47
N GLN A 115 10.30 -4.99 -6.34
CA GLN A 115 11.46 -4.11 -6.42
C GLN A 115 11.69 -3.37 -5.11
N LEU A 116 10.65 -2.85 -4.46
CA LEU A 116 10.78 -2.18 -3.17
C LEU A 116 11.33 -3.13 -2.09
N ILE A 117 10.85 -4.38 -2.05
CA ILE A 117 11.36 -5.40 -1.12
C ILE A 117 12.84 -5.65 -1.35
N GLU A 118 13.27 -5.76 -2.60
CA GLU A 118 14.68 -5.94 -2.97
C GLU A 118 15.52 -4.72 -2.57
N ASP A 119 15.06 -3.50 -2.91
CA ASP A 119 15.73 -2.24 -2.58
C ASP A 119 15.92 -2.10 -1.05
N LEU A 120 14.91 -2.44 -0.25
CA LEU A 120 14.98 -2.41 1.21
C LEU A 120 15.85 -3.53 1.79
N THR A 121 15.88 -4.70 1.16
CA THR A 121 16.71 -5.84 1.59
C THR A 121 18.19 -5.53 1.41
N ASN A 122 18.54 -4.89 0.29
CA ASN A 122 19.90 -4.53 -0.08
C ASN A 122 20.29 -3.11 0.40
N MET A 123 19.47 -2.49 1.25
CA MET A 123 19.69 -1.12 1.69
C MET A 123 20.97 -1.00 2.55
N PRO A 124 21.94 -0.16 2.14
CA PRO A 124 23.18 0.01 2.89
C PRO A 124 22.93 0.71 4.24
N CYS A 125 23.80 0.46 5.20
CA CYS A 125 23.75 1.17 6.48
C CYS A 125 23.99 2.68 6.26
N PRO A 126 23.09 3.56 6.73
CA PRO A 126 23.27 5.00 6.60
C PRO A 126 24.21 5.59 7.67
N CYS A 127 24.79 4.76 8.55
CA CYS A 127 25.80 5.20 9.51
C CYS A 127 27.15 5.39 8.82
N GLU A 128 27.76 6.55 9.02
CA GLU A 128 29.08 6.89 8.46
C GLU A 128 30.25 6.14 9.14
N TYR A 129 29.98 5.38 10.22
CA TYR A 129 30.99 4.70 11.04
C TYR A 129 30.57 3.26 11.43
N CYS A 130 30.33 2.39 10.44
CA CYS A 130 30.13 0.97 10.67
C CYS A 130 31.41 0.16 10.42
#